data_AF-A0A378MZ48-F1
#
_entry.id   AF-A0A378MZ48-F1
#
_cell.length_a   1.000
_cell.length_b   1.000
_cell.length_c   1.000
_cell.angle_alpha   90.00
_cell.angle_beta   90.00
_cell.angle_gamma   90.00
#
_symmetry.space_group_name_H-M   'P 1'
#
loop_
_entity.id
_entity.type
_entity.pdbx_description
1 polymer ?
#
loop_
_entity_poly.entity_id
_entity_poly.type
_entity_poly.pdbx_seq_one_letter_code
_entity_poly.pdbx_strand_id
1 'polypeptide(L)'
;MELARRLALDLDSLNQTRKEFEQEMKAEALSICANLPSLAQSEQAHGIVLYQADWHQGVIGILASRIKDQFNRPVIAFAQESEESEYLKGSARSINGVHMRDLLEHIDMRHPDLIEKFGGHAMAAGLTIHQSKLDLFKQIFDQSINAIIEPEQLQGIIYTDGELNALEFTLANAEMIRQGGPWGQHFPEPSFEGEFSILQQKLLAGKHLKLMLQSEKGQLFDAIWFNVDVRAFPDLSIKRQD
;
A
#
# COMPACT_ATOMS: atom_id res chain seq x y z
N MET A 1 30.64 -17.37 15.07
CA MET A 1 30.58 -16.23 14.12
C MET A 1 30.44 -16.69 12.67
N GLU A 2 31.16 -17.73 12.23
CA GLU A 2 31.10 -18.20 10.84
C GLU A 2 29.72 -18.75 10.41
N LEU A 3 29.06 -19.56 11.26
CA LEU A 3 27.69 -20.03 11.03
C LEU A 3 26.69 -18.87 10.88
N ALA A 4 26.79 -17.87 11.76
CA ALA A 4 25.92 -16.69 11.72
C ALA A 4 26.11 -15.89 10.42
N ARG A 5 27.36 -15.72 9.98
CA ARG A 5 27.67 -15.06 8.69
C ARG A 5 27.08 -15.82 7.50
N ARG A 6 27.18 -17.15 7.49
CA ARG A 6 26.60 -17.98 6.43
C ARG A 6 25.07 -17.83 6.39
N LEU A 7 24.40 -17.99 7.53
CA LEU A 7 22.94 -17.83 7.61
C LEU A 7 22.47 -16.42 7.22
N ALA A 8 23.24 -15.38 7.56
CA ALA A 8 22.94 -14.02 7.15
C ALA A 8 23.01 -13.84 5.62
N LEU A 9 24.00 -14.45 4.96
CA LEU A 9 24.11 -14.44 3.50
C LEU A 9 22.96 -15.22 2.84
N ASP A 10 22.58 -16.36 3.41
CA ASP A 10 21.46 -17.15 2.91
C ASP A 10 20.14 -16.37 3.02
N LEU A 11 19.91 -15.68 4.16
CA LEU A 11 18.75 -14.82 4.35
C LEU A 11 18.74 -13.61 3.42
N ASP A 12 19.89 -13.01 3.14
CA ASP A 12 19.99 -11.89 2.21
C ASP A 12 19.65 -12.32 0.78
N SER A 13 20.15 -13.49 0.36
CA SER A 13 19.79 -14.11 -0.92
C SER A 13 18.29 -14.36 -1.02
N LEU A 14 17.68 -14.98 0.00
CA LEU A 14 16.22 -15.21 0.05
C LEU A 14 15.42 -13.91 0.01
N ASN A 15 15.88 -12.86 0.69
CA ASN A 15 15.24 -11.55 0.67
C ASN A 15 15.36 -10.87 -0.70
N GLN A 16 16.48 -11.05 -1.41
CA GLN A 16 16.67 -10.54 -2.76
C GLN A 16 15.72 -11.25 -3.75
N THR A 17 15.64 -12.58 -3.71
CA THR A 17 14.67 -13.34 -4.51
C THR A 17 13.23 -12.93 -4.20
N ARG A 18 12.87 -12.73 -2.93
CA ARG A 18 11.54 -12.23 -2.56
C ARG A 18 11.24 -10.85 -3.16
N LYS A 19 12.21 -9.93 -3.15
CA LYS A 19 12.04 -8.58 -3.72
C LYS A 19 11.85 -8.62 -5.23
N GLU A 20 12.47 -9.56 -5.92
CA GLU A 20 12.32 -9.76 -7.38
C GLU A 20 10.88 -10.21 -7.70
N PHE A 21 10.40 -11.28 -7.08
CA PHE A 21 9.01 -11.72 -7.21
C PHE A 21 8.01 -10.61 -6.85
N GLU A 22 8.27 -9.87 -5.78
CA GLU A 22 7.42 -8.76 -5.34
C GLU A 22 7.34 -7.61 -6.36
N GLN A 23 8.39 -7.39 -7.16
CA GLN A 23 8.38 -6.39 -8.22
C GLN A 23 7.59 -6.85 -9.44
N GLU A 24 7.80 -8.09 -9.88
CA GLU A 24 7.08 -8.70 -11.01
C GLU A 24 5.57 -8.76 -10.72
N MET A 25 5.20 -9.36 -9.59
CA MET A 25 3.80 -9.48 -9.17
C MET A 25 3.14 -8.10 -8.97
N LYS A 26 3.90 -7.07 -8.55
CA LYS A 26 3.36 -5.70 -8.44
C LYS A 26 2.98 -5.15 -9.80
N ALA A 27 3.82 -5.33 -10.83
CA ALA A 27 3.53 -4.83 -12.16
C ALA A 27 2.24 -5.46 -12.72
N GLU A 28 2.09 -6.77 -12.54
CA GLU A 28 0.88 -7.51 -12.93
C GLU A 28 -0.35 -7.07 -12.16
N ALA A 29 -0.26 -6.96 -10.83
CA ALA A 29 -1.34 -6.48 -9.99
C ALA A 29 -1.82 -5.08 -10.41
N LEU A 30 -0.91 -4.17 -10.74
CA LEU A 30 -1.27 -2.85 -11.24
C LEU A 30 -1.94 -2.89 -12.61
N SER A 31 -1.51 -3.80 -13.49
CA SER A 31 -2.18 -4.04 -14.76
C SER A 31 -3.62 -4.57 -14.56
N ILE A 32 -3.82 -5.51 -13.63
CA ILE A 32 -5.15 -6.01 -13.27
C ILE A 32 -6.01 -4.86 -12.73
N CYS A 33 -5.48 -4.06 -11.79
CA CYS A 33 -6.19 -2.92 -11.23
C CYS A 33 -6.55 -1.87 -12.29
N ALA A 34 -5.67 -1.58 -13.25
CA ALA A 34 -5.93 -0.62 -14.32
C ALA A 34 -7.12 -1.02 -15.23
N ASN A 35 -7.40 -2.32 -15.32
CA ASN A 35 -8.52 -2.87 -16.09
C ASN A 35 -9.81 -2.99 -15.26
N LEU A 36 -9.79 -2.66 -13.96
CA LEU A 36 -10.99 -2.67 -13.15
C LEU A 36 -11.90 -1.49 -13.58
N PRO A 37 -13.14 -1.76 -14.03
CA PRO A 37 -14.01 -0.76 -14.67
C PRO A 37 -14.35 0.50 -13.83
N SER A 38 -14.04 0.53 -12.53
CA SER A 38 -14.62 1.48 -11.58
C SER A 38 -13.64 2.20 -10.65
N LEU A 39 -12.32 2.15 -10.86
CA LEU A 39 -11.41 3.01 -10.07
C LEU A 39 -11.48 4.51 -10.44
N ALA A 40 -12.09 4.83 -11.59
CA ALA A 40 -12.22 6.19 -12.12
C ALA A 40 -13.58 6.86 -11.81
N GLN A 41 -14.58 6.12 -11.33
CA GLN A 41 -15.91 6.65 -11.00
C GLN A 41 -16.11 6.61 -9.49
N SER A 42 -16.25 7.79 -8.89
CA SER A 42 -16.20 8.05 -7.45
C SER A 42 -17.37 7.51 -6.62
N GLU A 43 -18.23 6.65 -7.17
CA GLU A 43 -19.54 6.35 -6.54
C GLU A 43 -19.67 4.93 -5.96
N GLN A 44 -18.73 4.01 -6.20
CA GLN A 44 -18.74 2.70 -5.55
C GLN A 44 -17.36 2.33 -5.01
N ALA A 45 -17.31 1.94 -3.73
CA ALA A 45 -16.11 1.44 -3.11
C ALA A 45 -15.87 0.02 -3.62
N HIS A 46 -14.64 -0.34 -3.96
CA HIS A 46 -14.40 -1.75 -4.30
C HIS A 46 -13.27 -2.35 -3.49
N GLY A 47 -13.63 -3.28 -2.63
CA GLY A 47 -12.67 -4.18 -2.02
C GLY A 47 -11.93 -4.89 -3.17
N ILE A 48 -10.61 -4.76 -3.21
CA ILE A 48 -9.84 -5.26 -4.34
C ILE A 48 -9.50 -6.73 -4.07
N VAL A 49 -9.92 -7.62 -4.96
CA VAL A 49 -9.52 -9.03 -4.91
C VAL A 49 -8.69 -9.34 -6.14
N LEU A 50 -7.47 -9.80 -5.90
CA LEU A 50 -6.50 -10.11 -6.93
C LEU A 50 -6.13 -11.59 -6.88
N TYR A 51 -5.92 -12.18 -8.05
CA TYR A 51 -5.43 -13.54 -8.20
C TYR A 51 -4.70 -13.66 -9.52
N GLN A 52 -3.61 -14.40 -9.51
CA GLN A 52 -2.92 -14.90 -10.68
C GLN A 52 -2.30 -16.25 -10.32
N ALA A 53 -2.31 -17.20 -11.26
CA ALA A 53 -1.93 -18.58 -10.99
C ALA A 53 -0.43 -18.76 -10.65
N ASP A 54 0.44 -17.91 -11.20
CA ASP A 54 1.89 -17.93 -11.02
C ASP A 54 2.37 -17.11 -9.81
N TRP A 55 1.45 -16.50 -9.04
CA TRP A 55 1.81 -15.72 -7.87
C TRP A 55 2.34 -16.58 -6.73
N HIS A 56 3.43 -16.12 -6.14
CA HIS A 56 4.07 -16.81 -5.03
C HIS A 56 3.34 -16.54 -3.70
N GLN A 57 2.86 -17.59 -3.04
CA GLN A 57 2.12 -17.51 -1.77
C GLN A 57 2.89 -16.74 -0.67
N GLY A 58 4.23 -16.85 -0.64
CA GLY A 58 5.07 -16.11 0.30
C GLY A 58 5.09 -14.58 0.11
N VAL A 59 4.58 -14.07 -1.01
CA VAL A 59 4.70 -12.64 -1.42
C VAL A 59 3.37 -11.91 -1.47
N ILE A 60 2.25 -12.63 -1.67
CA ILE A 60 0.89 -12.03 -1.79
C ILE A 60 0.52 -11.10 -0.63
N GLY A 61 1.01 -11.35 0.58
CA GLY A 61 0.74 -10.50 1.74
C GLY A 61 1.41 -9.12 1.65
N ILE A 62 2.59 -9.03 1.03
CA ILE A 62 3.29 -7.76 0.82
C ILE A 62 2.68 -7.03 -0.39
N LEU A 63 2.34 -7.79 -1.43
CA LEU A 63 1.62 -7.28 -2.60
C LEU A 63 0.29 -6.62 -2.18
N ALA A 64 -0.54 -7.34 -1.41
CA ALA A 64 -1.80 -6.81 -0.90
C ALA A 64 -1.62 -5.52 -0.11
N SER A 65 -0.57 -5.41 0.73
CA SER A 65 -0.28 -4.19 1.47
C SER A 65 0.05 -3.03 0.54
N ARG A 66 0.89 -3.25 -0.48
CA ARG A 66 1.27 -2.21 -1.44
C ARG A 66 0.09 -1.70 -2.26
N ILE A 67 -0.77 -2.61 -2.73
CA ILE A 67 -1.98 -2.24 -3.46
C ILE A 67 -2.95 -1.51 -2.54
N LYS A 68 -3.10 -1.96 -1.28
CA LYS A 68 -3.89 -1.26 -0.27
C LYS A 68 -3.39 0.16 -0.04
N ASP A 69 -2.08 0.37 0.11
CA ASP A 69 -1.50 1.70 0.31
C ASP A 69 -1.70 2.60 -0.92
N GLN A 70 -1.56 2.05 -2.13
CA GLN A 70 -1.67 2.80 -3.37
C GLN A 70 -3.10 3.25 -3.68
N PHE A 71 -4.09 2.39 -3.43
CA PHE A 71 -5.50 2.68 -3.73
C PHE A 71 -6.29 3.12 -2.50
N ASN A 72 -5.72 3.01 -1.30
CA ASN A 72 -6.43 3.17 -0.03
C ASN A 72 -7.76 2.40 -0.01
N ARG A 73 -7.69 1.11 -0.36
CA ARG A 73 -8.83 0.17 -0.36
C ARG A 73 -8.46 -1.11 0.39
N PRO A 74 -9.41 -1.81 1.04
CA PRO A 74 -9.19 -3.17 1.50
C PRO A 74 -8.80 -4.08 0.32
N VAL A 75 -7.77 -4.91 0.49
CA VAL A 75 -7.25 -5.77 -0.58
C VAL A 75 -7.10 -7.21 -0.10
N ILE A 76 -7.47 -8.16 -0.94
CA ILE A 76 -7.15 -9.58 -0.78
C ILE A 76 -6.39 -10.04 -2.02
N ALA A 77 -5.16 -10.53 -1.83
CA ALA A 77 -4.40 -11.18 -2.89
C ALA A 77 -4.39 -12.69 -2.66
N PHE A 78 -4.75 -13.47 -3.68
CA PHE A 78 -4.75 -14.91 -3.69
C PHE A 78 -3.59 -15.46 -4.53
N ALA A 79 -3.06 -16.60 -4.11
CA ALA A 79 -2.17 -17.46 -4.89
C ALA A 79 -2.68 -18.89 -4.85
N GLN A 80 -2.24 -19.73 -5.80
CA GLN A 80 -2.48 -21.17 -5.73
C GLN A 80 -1.84 -21.75 -4.45
N GLU A 81 -2.50 -22.67 -3.76
CA GLU A 81 -1.90 -23.36 -2.60
C GLU A 81 -0.73 -24.27 -3.01
N SER A 82 -0.89 -24.96 -4.14
CA SER A 82 0.14 -25.76 -4.82
C SER A 82 -0.29 -25.98 -6.28
N GLU A 83 0.62 -26.42 -7.15
CA GLU A 83 0.34 -26.65 -8.58
C GLU A 83 -0.85 -27.61 -8.83
N GLU A 84 -1.10 -28.55 -7.93
CA GLU A 84 -2.17 -29.57 -8.04
C GLU A 84 -3.40 -29.28 -7.16
N SER A 85 -3.35 -28.27 -6.28
CA SER A 85 -4.46 -27.97 -5.36
C SER A 85 -5.55 -27.18 -6.07
N GLU A 86 -6.81 -27.50 -5.80
CA GLU A 86 -7.96 -26.69 -6.24
C GLU A 86 -8.24 -25.50 -5.32
N TYR A 87 -7.42 -25.29 -4.29
CA TYR A 87 -7.60 -24.24 -3.30
C TYR A 87 -6.66 -23.07 -3.50
N LEU A 88 -7.18 -21.88 -3.21
CA LEU A 88 -6.45 -20.62 -3.25
C LEU A 88 -6.15 -20.16 -1.83
N LYS A 89 -4.91 -19.73 -1.58
CA LYS A 89 -4.48 -19.10 -0.33
C LYS A 89 -4.51 -17.59 -0.48
N GLY A 90 -5.32 -16.92 0.33
CA GLY A 90 -5.48 -15.48 0.32
C GLY A 90 -4.75 -14.81 1.47
N SER A 91 -4.20 -13.62 1.21
CA SER A 91 -3.76 -12.67 2.23
C SER A 91 -4.53 -11.37 2.08
N ALA A 92 -5.27 -11.02 3.13
CA ALA A 92 -6.08 -9.83 3.21
C ALA A 92 -5.35 -8.72 3.99
N ARG A 93 -5.54 -7.48 3.54
CA ARG A 93 -5.02 -6.25 4.15
C ARG A 93 -6.13 -5.20 4.19
N SER A 94 -6.32 -4.62 5.36
CA SER A 94 -7.41 -3.66 5.62
C SER A 94 -6.90 -2.24 5.76
N ILE A 95 -7.82 -1.29 5.59
CA ILE A 95 -7.61 0.12 5.90
C ILE A 95 -8.25 0.46 7.26
N ASN A 96 -7.95 1.66 7.77
CA ASN A 96 -8.52 2.12 9.04
C ASN A 96 -10.05 2.17 8.97
N GLY A 97 -10.69 1.63 10.02
CA GLY A 97 -12.13 1.55 10.16
C GLY A 97 -12.80 0.41 9.38
N VAL A 98 -12.03 -0.52 8.80
CA VAL A 98 -12.55 -1.80 8.29
C VAL A 98 -11.90 -2.95 9.06
N HIS A 99 -12.65 -3.71 9.85
CA HIS A 99 -12.14 -4.88 10.55
C HIS A 99 -12.20 -6.13 9.66
N MET A 100 -11.09 -6.49 9.02
CA MET A 100 -11.05 -7.53 7.99
C MET A 100 -11.51 -8.90 8.48
N ARG A 101 -11.12 -9.31 9.69
CA ARG A 101 -11.57 -10.60 10.24
C ARG A 101 -13.09 -10.66 10.42
N ASP A 102 -13.70 -9.59 10.92
CA ASP A 102 -15.14 -9.56 11.23
C ASP A 102 -15.93 -9.52 9.93
N LEU A 103 -15.41 -8.82 8.92
CA LEU A 103 -15.95 -8.84 7.57
C LEU A 103 -15.92 -10.25 6.97
N LEU A 104 -14.81 -10.99 7.10
CA LEU A 104 -14.72 -12.36 6.62
C LEU A 104 -15.66 -13.31 7.36
N GLU A 105 -15.78 -13.16 8.69
CA GLU A 105 -16.74 -13.92 9.51
C GLU A 105 -18.18 -13.66 9.06
N HIS A 106 -18.52 -12.40 8.80
CA HIS A 106 -19.84 -12.02 8.31
C HIS A 106 -20.14 -12.58 6.90
N ILE A 107 -19.14 -12.60 6.02
CA ILE A 107 -19.24 -13.25 4.70
C ILE A 107 -19.49 -14.75 4.86
N ASP A 108 -18.71 -15.43 5.70
CA ASP A 108 -18.82 -16.87 5.96
C ASP A 108 -20.20 -17.25 6.52
N MET A 109 -20.73 -16.46 7.47
CA MET A 109 -22.06 -16.67 8.03
C MET A 109 -23.20 -16.54 7.00
N ARG A 110 -23.06 -15.62 6.02
CA ARG A 110 -24.09 -15.38 4.99
C ARG A 110 -23.96 -16.27 3.77
N HIS A 111 -22.74 -16.72 3.48
CA HIS A 111 -22.42 -17.57 2.36
C HIS A 111 -21.64 -18.79 2.86
N PRO A 112 -22.32 -19.75 3.53
CA PRO A 112 -21.68 -20.97 3.97
C PRO A 112 -20.96 -21.66 2.81
N ASP A 113 -19.85 -22.31 3.13
CA ASP A 113 -18.94 -22.95 2.18
C ASP A 113 -18.21 -21.98 1.24
N LEU A 114 -18.46 -20.68 1.23
CA LEU A 114 -17.70 -19.76 0.36
C LEU A 114 -16.23 -19.67 0.77
N ILE A 115 -15.98 -19.73 2.10
CA ILE A 115 -14.66 -19.68 2.71
C ILE A 115 -14.41 -21.02 3.41
N GLU A 116 -13.32 -21.70 3.04
CA GLU A 116 -12.96 -23.00 3.62
C GLU A 116 -12.31 -22.84 5.00
N LYS A 117 -11.52 -21.78 5.16
CA LYS A 117 -10.94 -21.37 6.44
C LYS A 117 -10.54 -19.91 6.38
N PHE A 118 -10.65 -19.22 7.50
CA PHE A 118 -10.09 -17.87 7.68
C PHE A 118 -9.60 -17.65 9.11
N GLY A 119 -8.77 -16.63 9.28
CA GLY A 119 -8.29 -16.20 10.59
C GLY A 119 -7.44 -14.94 10.48
N GLY A 120 -7.17 -14.30 11.61
CA GLY A 120 -6.33 -13.10 11.68
C GLY A 120 -6.90 -12.03 12.62
N HIS A 121 -6.68 -10.77 12.23
CA HIS A 121 -6.96 -9.57 13.02
C HIS A 121 -7.61 -8.48 12.16
N ALA A 122 -7.84 -7.31 12.76
CA ALA A 122 -8.44 -6.15 12.12
C ALA A 122 -7.79 -5.77 10.78
N MET A 123 -6.46 -5.63 10.77
CA MET A 123 -5.72 -5.08 9.62
C MET A 123 -5.18 -6.14 8.65
N ALA A 124 -5.16 -7.40 9.06
CA ALA A 124 -4.60 -8.49 8.27
C ALA A 124 -5.29 -9.81 8.61
N ALA A 125 -5.69 -10.54 7.57
CA ALA A 125 -6.26 -11.87 7.69
C ALA A 125 -5.72 -12.81 6.63
N GLY A 126 -5.74 -14.11 6.91
CA GLY A 126 -5.49 -15.17 5.95
C GLY A 126 -6.77 -15.94 5.71
N LEU A 127 -6.99 -16.39 4.48
CA LEU A 127 -8.16 -17.19 4.12
C LEU A 127 -7.84 -18.21 3.04
N THR A 128 -8.71 -19.20 2.89
CA THR A 128 -8.68 -20.19 1.82
C THR A 128 -10.05 -20.31 1.20
N ILE A 129 -10.10 -20.35 -0.12
CA ILE A 129 -11.32 -20.59 -0.90
C ILE A 129 -11.04 -21.64 -1.97
N HIS A 130 -12.07 -22.33 -2.43
CA HIS A 130 -11.95 -23.17 -3.63
C HIS A 130 -11.85 -22.28 -4.88
N GLN A 131 -11.00 -22.63 -5.84
CA GLN A 131 -10.73 -21.80 -7.03
C GLN A 131 -11.99 -21.50 -7.85
N SER A 132 -12.92 -22.45 -7.93
CA SER A 132 -14.21 -22.26 -8.63
C SER A 132 -15.12 -21.22 -7.97
N LYS A 133 -14.86 -20.86 -6.71
CA LYS A 133 -15.63 -19.87 -5.95
C LYS A 133 -15.02 -18.46 -6.03
N LEU A 134 -13.87 -18.29 -6.70
CA LEU A 134 -13.14 -17.02 -6.74
C LEU A 134 -14.01 -15.87 -7.24
N ASP A 135 -14.70 -16.01 -8.37
CA ASP A 135 -15.47 -14.90 -8.94
C ASP A 135 -16.69 -14.53 -8.10
N LEU A 136 -17.35 -15.52 -7.50
CA LEU A 136 -18.41 -15.28 -6.52
C LEU A 136 -17.85 -14.55 -5.29
N PHE A 137 -16.70 -14.99 -4.77
CA PHE A 137 -16.04 -14.36 -3.63
C PHE A 137 -15.69 -12.89 -3.92
N LYS A 138 -15.17 -12.57 -5.12
CA LYS A 138 -14.89 -11.18 -5.53
C LYS A 138 -16.14 -10.30 -5.37
N GLN A 139 -17.27 -10.76 -5.90
CA GLN A 139 -18.54 -10.02 -5.84
C GLN A 139 -19.04 -9.84 -4.40
N ILE A 140 -19.02 -10.90 -3.60
CA ILE A 140 -19.51 -10.85 -2.22
C ILE A 140 -18.60 -9.99 -1.33
N PHE A 141 -17.28 -10.10 -1.48
CA PHE A 141 -16.33 -9.26 -0.75
C PHE A 141 -16.56 -7.78 -1.06
N ASP A 142 -16.70 -7.47 -2.34
CA ASP A 142 -16.94 -6.13 -2.84
C ASP A 142 -18.24 -5.52 -2.28
N GLN A 143 -19.35 -6.28 -2.36
CA GLN A 143 -20.64 -5.88 -1.80
C GLN A 143 -20.58 -5.70 -0.28
N SER A 144 -19.85 -6.58 0.41
CA SER A 144 -19.73 -6.52 1.87
C SER A 144 -18.94 -5.29 2.33
N ILE A 145 -17.90 -4.90 1.59
CA ILE A 145 -17.19 -3.63 1.82
C ILE A 145 -18.10 -2.44 1.57
N ASN A 146 -18.80 -2.41 0.43
CA ASN A 146 -19.73 -1.33 0.09
C ASN A 146 -20.83 -1.12 1.13
N ALA A 147 -21.24 -2.18 1.83
CA ALA A 147 -22.28 -2.10 2.84
C ALA A 147 -21.83 -1.45 4.16
N ILE A 148 -20.52 -1.32 4.41
CA ILE A 148 -19.99 -0.88 5.70
C ILE A 148 -19.03 0.31 5.63
N ILE A 149 -18.51 0.63 4.45
CA ILE A 149 -17.46 1.63 4.29
C ILE A 149 -18.06 3.01 4.01
N GLU A 150 -17.61 4.01 4.78
CA GLU A 150 -17.97 5.39 4.52
C GLU A 150 -17.05 5.98 3.43
N PRO A 151 -17.56 6.83 2.52
CA PRO A 151 -16.76 7.42 1.44
C PRO A 151 -15.50 8.16 1.91
N GLU A 152 -15.52 8.77 3.09
CA GLU A 152 -14.39 9.50 3.67
C GLU A 152 -13.21 8.57 3.99
N GLN A 153 -13.48 7.31 4.37
CA GLN A 153 -12.44 6.32 4.65
C GLN A 153 -11.64 5.94 3.40
N LEU A 154 -12.20 6.21 2.22
CA LEU A 154 -11.60 5.94 0.92
C LEU A 154 -10.67 7.06 0.45
N GLN A 155 -10.70 8.24 1.09
CA GLN A 155 -10.02 9.45 0.61
C GLN A 155 -8.51 9.49 0.95
N GLY A 156 -8.03 8.57 1.79
CA GLY A 156 -6.60 8.52 2.14
C GLY A 156 -6.16 9.72 2.97
N ILE A 157 -6.92 10.01 4.04
CA ILE A 157 -6.67 11.13 4.96
C ILE A 157 -5.26 11.02 5.54
N ILE A 158 -4.48 12.09 5.41
CA ILE A 158 -3.16 12.23 6.04
C ILE A 158 -3.34 13.09 7.29
N TYR A 159 -3.06 12.51 8.46
CA TYR A 159 -2.98 13.26 9.70
C TYR A 159 -1.60 13.91 9.82
N THR A 160 -1.59 15.17 10.20
CA THR A 160 -0.38 15.98 10.39
C THR A 160 -0.40 16.61 11.79
N ASP A 161 0.78 16.95 12.30
CA ASP A 161 1.01 17.68 13.55
C ASP A 161 0.91 19.21 13.35
N GLY A 162 0.36 19.63 12.20
CA GLY A 162 0.16 21.02 11.81
C GLY A 162 1.33 21.61 11.02
N GLU A 163 1.25 22.92 10.84
CA GLU A 163 2.26 23.70 10.11
C GLU A 163 3.48 24.01 10.99
N LEU A 164 4.65 24.08 10.35
CA LEU A 164 5.85 24.62 10.96
C LEU A 164 6.00 26.11 10.68
N ASN A 165 6.43 26.85 11.70
CA ASN A 165 6.88 28.21 11.53
C ASN A 165 8.18 28.26 10.69
N ALA A 166 8.38 29.35 9.95
CA ALA A 166 9.60 29.56 9.15
C ALA A 166 10.90 29.41 9.95
N LEU A 167 10.89 29.76 11.24
CA LEU A 167 12.04 29.66 12.13
C LEU A 167 12.29 28.22 12.62
N GLU A 168 11.34 27.32 12.43
CA GLU A 168 11.42 25.93 12.87
C GLU A 168 12.05 25.02 11.82
N PHE A 169 12.13 25.47 10.56
CA PHE A 169 12.84 24.80 9.47
C PHE A 169 14.37 24.88 9.63
N THR A 170 14.90 24.20 10.64
CA THR A 170 16.33 24.18 10.96
C THR A 170 16.84 22.76 11.07
N LEU A 171 18.14 22.58 10.76
CA LEU A 171 18.79 21.29 10.94
C LEU A 171 18.70 20.82 12.41
N ALA A 172 18.88 21.74 13.37
CA ALA A 172 18.79 21.42 14.79
C ALA A 172 17.44 20.80 15.18
N ASN A 173 16.32 21.36 14.69
CA ASN A 173 15.00 20.80 14.94
C ASN A 173 14.81 19.43 14.27
N ALA A 174 15.29 19.27 13.03
CA ALA A 174 15.24 17.98 12.34
C ALA A 174 16.04 16.89 13.10
N GLU A 175 17.20 17.24 13.64
CA GLU A 175 18.00 16.31 14.46
C GLU A 175 17.35 16.00 15.79
N MET A 176 16.70 16.99 16.43
CA MET A 176 15.93 16.79 17.65
C MET A 176 14.78 15.82 17.42
N ILE A 177 14.01 15.97 16.33
CA ILE A 177 12.94 15.03 15.96
C ILE A 177 13.52 13.63 15.71
N ARG A 178 14.62 13.52 14.96
CA ARG A 178 15.28 12.24 14.70
C ARG A 178 15.69 11.53 16.01
N GLN A 179 16.09 12.28 17.03
CA GLN A 179 16.51 11.76 18.33
C GLN A 179 15.37 11.62 19.36
N GLY A 180 14.18 12.16 19.07
CA GLY A 180 13.05 12.20 20.00
C GLY A 180 12.31 10.87 20.16
N GLY A 181 12.56 9.90 19.26
CA GLY A 181 11.92 8.58 19.25
C GLY A 181 12.58 7.54 20.16
N PRO A 182 11.88 6.44 20.45
CA PRO A 182 11.62 5.46 19.39
C PRO A 182 10.29 5.70 18.69
N TRP A 183 10.36 5.83 17.37
CA TRP A 183 9.18 5.96 16.50
C TRP A 183 8.68 4.59 16.05
N GLY A 184 7.38 4.45 15.82
CA GLY A 184 6.78 3.20 15.39
C GLY A 184 5.27 3.26 15.21
N GLN A 185 4.64 2.10 14.99
CA GLN A 185 3.22 1.98 14.62
C GLN A 185 2.25 2.66 15.60
N HIS A 186 2.58 2.69 16.89
CA HIS A 186 1.75 3.30 17.94
C HIS A 186 2.29 4.66 18.42
N PHE A 187 3.38 5.14 17.82
CA PHE A 187 3.99 6.43 18.09
C PHE A 187 4.72 6.89 16.82
N PRO A 188 3.96 7.30 15.78
CA PRO A 188 4.54 7.63 14.48
C PRO A 188 5.48 8.83 14.57
N GLU A 189 6.39 8.94 13.60
CA GLU A 189 7.19 10.15 13.44
C GLU A 189 6.29 11.36 13.18
N PRO A 190 6.63 12.54 13.72
CA PRO A 190 5.87 13.76 13.46
C PRO A 190 5.84 14.08 11.95
N SER A 191 4.66 14.45 11.45
CA SER A 191 4.43 14.82 10.06
C SER A 191 3.87 16.23 9.99
N PHE A 192 4.50 17.10 9.23
CA PHE A 192 4.09 18.51 9.12
C PHE A 192 3.49 18.81 7.75
N GLU A 193 2.63 19.83 7.72
CA GLU A 193 2.04 20.36 6.49
C GLU A 193 2.49 21.78 6.19
N GLY A 194 2.24 22.22 4.96
CA GLY A 194 2.50 23.58 4.51
C GLY A 194 2.28 23.74 3.01
N GLU A 195 2.09 24.99 2.58
CA GLU A 195 1.96 25.33 1.16
C GLU A 195 3.30 25.76 0.57
N PHE A 196 3.63 25.19 -0.60
CA PHE A 196 4.89 25.43 -1.28
C PHE A 196 4.69 25.60 -2.78
N SER A 197 5.41 26.56 -3.36
CA SER A 197 5.59 26.67 -4.80
C SER A 197 6.67 25.69 -5.26
N ILE A 198 6.40 24.91 -6.30
CA ILE A 198 7.39 24.01 -6.89
C ILE A 198 8.21 24.79 -7.92
N LEU A 199 9.50 25.04 -7.62
CA LEU A 199 10.40 25.77 -8.51
C LEU A 199 11.11 24.85 -9.52
N GLN A 200 11.40 23.61 -9.12
CA GLN A 200 12.06 22.65 -9.99
C GLN A 200 11.59 21.23 -9.68
N GLN A 201 11.50 20.40 -10.72
CA GLN A 201 11.30 18.96 -10.60
C GLN A 201 12.35 18.18 -11.39
N LYS A 202 12.75 17.02 -10.87
CA LYS A 202 13.64 16.09 -11.58
C LYS A 202 13.32 14.66 -11.18
N LEU A 203 13.09 13.80 -12.18
CA LEU A 203 12.96 12.36 -11.93
C LEU A 203 14.32 11.77 -11.53
N LEU A 204 14.33 10.98 -10.46
CA LEU A 204 15.46 10.24 -9.93
C LEU A 204 15.15 8.74 -9.94
N ALA A 205 16.14 7.95 -10.34
CA ALA A 205 16.07 6.48 -10.40
C ALA A 205 14.82 5.95 -11.14
N GLY A 206 14.27 6.72 -12.08
CA GLY A 206 13.09 6.37 -12.86
C GLY A 206 11.76 6.29 -12.10
N LYS A 207 11.69 6.68 -10.81
CA LYS A 207 10.46 6.52 -9.99
C LYS A 207 10.29 7.50 -8.82
N HIS A 208 11.30 8.29 -8.49
CA HIS A 208 11.22 9.29 -7.41
C HIS A 208 11.33 10.69 -8.00
N LEU A 209 10.69 11.68 -7.39
CA LEU A 209 10.74 13.06 -7.85
C LEU A 209 11.55 13.88 -6.86
N LYS A 210 12.68 14.42 -7.31
CA LYS A 210 13.37 15.48 -6.57
C LYS A 210 12.71 16.81 -6.89
N LEU A 211 12.41 17.56 -5.85
CA LEU A 211 11.72 18.84 -5.90
C LEU A 211 12.60 19.92 -5.28
N MET A 212 12.56 21.11 -5.87
CA MET A 212 12.95 22.34 -5.19
C MET A 212 11.67 23.10 -4.86
N LEU A 213 11.42 23.29 -3.57
CA LEU A 213 10.22 23.92 -3.03
C LEU A 213 10.57 25.30 -2.50
N GLN A 214 9.63 26.24 -2.64
CA GLN A 214 9.70 27.56 -2.03
C GLN A 214 8.47 27.78 -1.13
N SER A 215 8.68 28.10 0.15
CA SER A 215 7.57 28.50 1.03
C SER A 215 7.06 29.89 0.67
N GLU A 216 5.87 30.26 1.16
CA GLU A 216 5.32 31.62 0.99
C GLU A 216 6.28 32.73 1.44
N LYS A 217 7.15 32.43 2.41
CA LYS A 217 8.16 33.36 2.96
C LYS A 217 9.48 33.36 2.18
N GLY A 218 9.55 32.61 1.07
CA GLY A 218 10.70 32.59 0.16
C GLY A 218 11.82 31.61 0.53
N GLN A 219 11.67 30.81 1.59
CA GLN A 219 12.69 29.81 1.98
C GLN A 219 12.70 28.66 0.96
N LEU A 220 13.90 28.17 0.62
CA LEU A 220 14.09 27.10 -0.35
C LEU A 220 14.38 25.77 0.34
N PHE A 221 13.73 24.70 -0.14
CA PHE A 221 13.88 23.35 0.37
C PHE A 221 14.14 22.34 -0.75
N ASP A 222 15.10 21.45 -0.51
CA ASP A 222 15.22 20.21 -1.26
C ASP A 222 14.22 19.20 -0.69
N ALA A 223 13.38 18.63 -1.55
CA ALA A 223 12.40 17.62 -1.16
C ALA A 223 12.45 16.40 -2.10
N ILE A 224 12.05 15.24 -1.58
CA ILE A 224 11.94 13.99 -2.34
C ILE A 224 10.52 13.44 -2.17
N TRP A 225 9.82 13.26 -3.29
CA TRP A 225 8.59 12.49 -3.34
C TRP A 225 8.86 11.11 -3.92
N PHE A 226 8.76 10.08 -3.09
CA PHE A 226 9.06 8.71 -3.49
C PHE A 226 7.89 8.06 -4.24
N ASN A 227 8.17 7.34 -5.34
CA ASN A 227 7.22 6.48 -6.07
C ASN A 227 6.07 7.26 -6.71
N VAL A 228 6.39 8.38 -7.37
CA VAL A 228 5.41 9.19 -8.10
C VAL A 228 4.85 8.47 -9.32
N ASP A 229 3.67 8.89 -9.80
CA ASP A 229 3.18 8.46 -11.11
C ASP A 229 4.03 9.12 -12.21
N VAL A 230 4.90 8.31 -12.82
CA VAL A 230 5.83 8.75 -13.87
C VAL A 230 5.15 9.12 -15.18
N ARG A 231 3.85 8.88 -15.33
CA ARG A 231 3.05 9.36 -16.47
C ARG A 231 2.59 10.80 -16.26
N ALA A 232 2.46 11.23 -15.00
CA ALA A 232 2.06 12.57 -14.63
C ALA A 232 3.25 13.48 -14.29
N PHE A 233 4.34 12.92 -13.77
CA PHE A 233 5.52 13.66 -13.31
C PHE A 233 6.82 13.22 -14.00
N PRO A 234 7.79 14.14 -14.22
CA PRO A 234 7.76 15.55 -13.85
C PRO A 234 6.80 16.35 -14.72
N ASP A 235 6.09 17.31 -14.11
CA ASP A 235 5.25 18.23 -14.85
C ASP A 235 6.13 19.22 -15.62
N LEU A 236 6.13 19.09 -16.95
CA LEU A 236 6.96 19.91 -17.84
C LEU A 236 6.49 21.37 -17.95
N SER A 237 5.30 21.68 -17.45
CA SER A 237 4.81 23.07 -17.37
C SER A 237 5.53 23.87 -16.29
N ILE A 238 6.07 23.20 -15.28
CA ILE A 238 6.86 23.79 -14.20
C ILE A 238 8.28 24.02 -14.73
N LYS A 239 8.49 25.21 -15.29
CA LYS A 239 9.78 25.62 -15.83
C LYS A 239 10.80 25.83 -14.72
N ARG A 240 12.04 25.40 -14.96
CA ARG A 240 13.21 25.87 -14.22
C ARG A 240 13.19 27.40 -14.23
N GLN A 241 13.13 28.03 -13.06
CA GLN A 241 13.66 29.38 -12.96
C GLN A 241 15.18 29.24 -13.15
N ASP A 242 15.68 29.73 -14.28
CA ASP A 242 17.11 29.83 -14.58
C ASP A 242 17.83 30.76 -13.60
#